data_AF-A0A7S2E5L5-F1
#
_entry.id   AF-A0A7S2E5L5-F1
#
_cell.length_a   1.000
_cell.length_b   1.000
_cell.length_c   1.000
_cell.angle_alpha   90.00
_cell.angle_beta   90.00
_cell.angle_gamma   90.00
#
_symmetry.space_group_name_H-M   'P 1'
#
loop_
_entity.id
_entity.type
_entity.pdbx_description
1 polymer ?
#
loop_
_entity_poly.entity_id
_entity_poly.type
_entity_poly.pdbx_seq_one_letter_code
_entity_poly.pdbx_strand_id
1 'polypeptide(L)'
;VTKEGNADKPKPQRAQKVKTSYTLTLNGFKEDGGKQIDSSKGIFGDKPFEFYVGTKQVIKGWDLSLLDMREGEARRLIIPSDLGYGSKGAGGSIPPDSTLYFEVELTEIGNMAKLNAQQEQWLADNPL
;
A
#
# COMPACT_ATOMS: atom_id res chain seq x y z
N VAL A 1 -6.10 11.79 5.85
CA VAL A 1 -7.12 11.25 4.93
C VAL A 1 -7.49 12.34 3.94
N THR A 2 -7.64 12.02 2.65
CA THR A 2 -8.00 12.96 1.59
C THR A 2 -9.41 12.70 1.02
N LYS A 3 -9.95 11.50 1.22
CA LYS A 3 -11.35 11.13 0.96
C LYS A 3 -11.76 10.09 1.99
N GLU A 4 -12.85 10.31 2.70
CA GLU A 4 -13.37 9.35 3.68
C GLU A 4 -13.89 8.08 2.99
N GLY A 5 -13.67 6.94 3.65
CA GLY A 5 -14.21 5.65 3.21
C GLY A 5 -15.58 5.35 3.79
N ASN A 6 -16.14 4.20 3.41
CA ASN A 6 -17.43 3.74 3.91
C ASN A 6 -17.32 3.31 5.39
N ALA A 7 -17.91 4.09 6.29
CA ALA A 7 -17.88 3.85 7.74
C ALA A 7 -18.63 2.58 8.17
N ASP A 8 -19.63 2.15 7.38
CA ASP A 8 -20.45 0.95 7.65
C ASP A 8 -19.73 -0.34 7.27
N LYS A 9 -18.67 -0.27 6.46
CA LYS A 9 -17.85 -1.41 6.10
C LYS A 9 -16.70 -1.60 7.11
N PRO A 10 -16.37 -2.85 7.48
CA PRO A 10 -15.22 -3.09 8.36
C PRO A 10 -13.91 -2.68 7.67
N LYS A 11 -12.91 -2.37 8.49
CA LYS A 11 -11.52 -2.25 8.03
C LYS A 11 -11.00 -3.62 7.57
N PRO A 12 -10.02 -3.68 6.64
CA PRO A 12 -9.52 -4.94 6.16
C PRO A 12 -8.79 -5.70 7.27
N GLN A 13 -8.88 -7.02 7.23
CA GLN A 13 -8.16 -7.91 8.14
C GLN A 13 -6.86 -8.37 7.49
N ARG A 14 -5.90 -8.76 8.32
CA ARG A 14 -4.64 -9.36 7.86
C ARG A 14 -4.92 -10.58 6.99
N ALA A 15 -4.18 -10.73 5.89
CA ALA A 15 -4.35 -11.75 4.86
C ALA A 15 -5.67 -11.65 4.06
N GLN A 16 -6.39 -10.52 4.15
CA GLN A 16 -7.49 -10.23 3.24
C GLN A 16 -6.97 -9.62 1.94
N LYS A 17 -7.59 -9.99 0.82
CA LYS A 17 -7.27 -9.38 -0.48
C LYS A 17 -7.76 -7.94 -0.47
N VAL A 18 -6.92 -7.02 -0.90
CA VAL A 18 -7.27 -5.60 -1.10
C VAL A 18 -6.94 -5.17 -2.51
N LYS A 19 -7.70 -4.20 -3.01
CA LYS A 19 -7.46 -3.55 -4.29
C LYS A 19 -7.22 -2.07 -4.05
N THR A 20 -6.18 -1.55 -4.67
CA THR A 20 -5.76 -0.16 -4.46
C THR A 20 -5.51 0.53 -5.78
N SER A 21 -5.75 1.84 -5.81
CA SER A 21 -5.09 2.72 -6.79
C SER A 21 -4.04 3.55 -6.06
N TYR A 22 -2.94 3.88 -6.74
CA TYR A 22 -1.89 4.68 -6.15
C TYR A 22 -1.13 5.54 -7.16
N THR A 23 -0.53 6.60 -6.64
CA THR A 23 0.55 7.36 -7.27
C THR A 23 1.73 7.40 -6.32
N LEU A 24 2.92 7.04 -6.79
CA LEU A 24 4.18 7.18 -6.06
C LEU A 24 4.98 8.36 -6.60
N THR A 25 5.42 9.21 -5.68
CA THR A 25 6.30 10.35 -5.94
C THR A 25 7.51 10.33 -5.01
N LEU A 26 8.60 10.96 -5.46
CA LEU A 26 9.77 11.29 -4.63
C LEU A 26 9.89 12.81 -4.48
N ASN A 27 10.52 13.24 -3.40
CA ASN A 27 10.79 14.64 -3.06
C ASN A 27 9.51 15.49 -2.88
N GLY A 28 8.46 14.91 -2.29
CA GLY A 28 7.17 15.57 -2.06
C GLY A 28 6.03 14.94 -2.84
N PHE A 29 4.81 15.40 -2.58
CA PHE A 29 3.63 15.03 -3.36
C PHE A 29 3.63 15.76 -4.70
N LYS A 30 2.78 15.31 -5.64
CA LYS A 30 2.75 15.81 -7.01
C LYS A 30 2.45 17.32 -7.09
N GLU A 31 1.51 17.81 -6.28
CA GLU A 31 1.16 19.23 -6.22
C GLU A 31 2.27 20.11 -5.64
N ASP A 32 3.19 19.53 -4.87
CA ASP A 32 4.36 20.20 -4.32
C ASP A 32 5.58 20.12 -5.26
N GLY A 33 5.41 19.61 -6.49
CA GLY A 33 6.49 19.42 -7.46
C GLY A 33 7.23 18.09 -7.35
N GLY A 34 6.69 17.14 -6.58
CA GLY A 34 7.23 15.78 -6.44
C GLY A 34 7.33 15.05 -7.78
N LYS A 35 8.42 14.30 -7.96
CA LYS A 35 8.66 13.53 -9.18
C LYS A 35 7.89 12.22 -9.11
N GLN A 36 6.89 12.05 -9.97
CA GLN A 36 6.18 10.78 -10.12
C GLN A 36 7.15 9.69 -10.61
N ILE A 37 7.20 8.58 -9.87
CA ILE A 37 8.03 7.41 -10.19
C ILE A 37 7.18 6.29 -10.74
N ASP A 38 5.99 6.08 -10.17
CA ASP A 38 5.09 5.01 -10.56
C ASP A 38 3.63 5.41 -10.28
N SER A 39 2.69 4.78 -10.97
CA SER A 39 1.26 5.02 -10.82
C SER A 39 0.45 3.85 -11.36
N SER A 40 -0.56 3.43 -10.60
CA SER A 40 -1.55 2.45 -11.06
C SER A 40 -2.54 3.06 -12.07
N LYS A 41 -2.62 4.39 -12.13
CA LYS A 41 -3.48 5.14 -13.07
C LYS A 41 -2.77 5.27 -14.40
N GLY A 42 -3.32 4.66 -15.45
CA GLY A 42 -2.70 4.52 -16.76
C GLY A 42 -3.41 5.31 -17.86
N ILE A 43 -2.67 5.66 -18.92
CA ILE A 43 -3.22 6.35 -20.10
C ILE A 43 -4.25 5.48 -20.85
N PHE A 44 -4.07 4.15 -20.80
CA PHE A 44 -4.95 3.16 -21.43
C PHE A 44 -5.98 2.55 -20.44
N GLY A 45 -6.24 3.25 -19.34
CA GLY A 45 -7.11 2.78 -18.26
C GLY A 45 -6.34 2.45 -16.99
N ASP A 46 -7.05 2.49 -15.87
CA ASP A 46 -6.50 2.19 -14.55
C ASP A 46 -6.18 0.69 -14.44
N LYS A 47 -5.01 0.38 -13.87
CA LYS A 47 -4.61 -0.98 -13.49
C LYS A 47 -4.47 -1.03 -11.97
N PRO A 48 -5.57 -1.32 -11.25
CA PRO A 48 -5.53 -1.40 -9.80
C PRO A 48 -4.53 -2.47 -9.34
N PHE A 49 -3.86 -2.18 -8.23
CA PHE A 49 -2.89 -3.09 -7.63
C PHE A 49 -3.58 -3.93 -6.55
N GLU A 50 -3.47 -5.24 -6.67
CA GLU A 50 -4.14 -6.22 -5.83
C GLU A 50 -3.11 -7.08 -5.09
N PHE A 51 -3.29 -7.25 -3.78
CA PHE A 51 -2.42 -8.05 -2.92
C PHE A 51 -3.14 -8.43 -1.63
N TYR A 52 -2.51 -9.26 -0.80
CA TYR A 52 -3.02 -9.62 0.52
C TYR A 52 -2.37 -8.76 1.61
N VAL A 53 -3.14 -7.93 2.27
CA VAL A 53 -2.62 -6.94 3.22
C VAL A 53 -2.05 -7.61 4.48
N GLY A 54 -0.93 -7.09 4.98
CA GLY A 54 -0.32 -7.55 6.22
C GLY A 54 0.43 -8.89 6.07
N THR A 55 0.79 -9.26 4.85
CA THR A 55 1.46 -10.54 4.54
C THR A 55 2.90 -10.35 4.06
N LYS A 56 3.45 -9.14 4.16
CA LYS A 56 4.78 -8.75 3.65
C LYS A 56 4.92 -8.92 2.13
N GLN A 57 3.80 -8.87 1.40
CA GLN A 57 3.80 -8.82 -0.07
C GLN A 57 4.16 -7.44 -0.61
N VAL A 58 4.04 -6.41 0.22
CA VAL A 58 4.36 -5.01 -0.09
C VAL A 58 5.29 -4.44 0.99
N ILE A 59 5.76 -3.21 0.77
CA ILE A 59 6.57 -2.50 1.75
C ILE A 59 5.83 -2.35 3.09
N LYS A 60 6.58 -2.35 4.19
CA LYS A 60 6.02 -2.36 5.56
C LYS A 60 5.06 -1.19 5.81
N GLY A 61 5.36 0.00 5.28
CA GLY A 61 4.49 1.16 5.42
C GLY A 61 3.08 0.95 4.83
N TRP A 62 2.95 0.17 3.75
CA TRP A 62 1.65 -0.17 3.17
C TRP A 62 0.89 -1.19 4.02
N ASP A 63 1.58 -2.26 4.44
CA ASP A 63 0.99 -3.30 5.30
C ASP A 63 0.41 -2.71 6.60
N LEU A 64 1.09 -1.73 7.19
CA LEU A 64 0.62 -1.05 8.40
C LEU A 64 -0.51 -0.05 8.11
N SER A 65 -0.39 0.76 7.06
CA SER A 65 -1.31 1.89 6.83
C SER A 65 -2.67 1.44 6.30
N LEU A 66 -2.71 0.40 5.46
CA LEU A 66 -3.94 -0.02 4.78
C LEU A 66 -4.87 -0.80 5.69
N LEU A 67 -4.36 -1.41 6.76
CA LEU A 67 -5.18 -2.04 7.81
C LEU A 67 -6.02 -1.01 8.59
N ASP A 68 -5.61 0.26 8.59
CA ASP A 68 -6.34 1.34 9.23
C ASP A 68 -7.32 2.06 8.27
N MET A 69 -7.35 1.68 6.99
CA MET A 69 -8.22 2.28 5.98
C MET A 69 -9.58 1.60 5.89
N ARG A 70 -10.51 2.29 5.23
CA ARG A 70 -11.81 1.75 4.83
C ARG A 70 -11.96 1.70 3.32
N GLU A 71 -12.84 0.83 2.84
CA GLU A 71 -13.16 0.78 1.41
C GLU A 71 -13.71 2.13 0.92
N GLY A 72 -13.22 2.58 -0.23
CA GLY A 72 -13.50 3.89 -0.83
C GLY A 72 -12.65 5.04 -0.29
N GLU A 73 -11.86 4.80 0.77
CA GLU A 73 -11.03 5.83 1.37
C GLU A 73 -9.80 6.14 0.51
N ALA A 74 -9.44 7.41 0.39
CA ALA A 74 -8.14 7.84 -0.11
C ALA A 74 -7.36 8.60 0.96
N ARG A 75 -6.05 8.37 1.04
CA ARG A 75 -5.15 9.11 1.94
C ARG A 75 -3.76 9.27 1.34
N ARG A 76 -3.03 10.19 1.95
CA ARG A 76 -1.60 10.43 1.71
C ARG A 76 -0.78 9.69 2.74
N LEU A 77 0.25 9.00 2.27
CA LEU A 77 1.23 8.31 3.10
C LEU A 77 2.61 8.89 2.81
N ILE A 78 3.33 9.24 3.87
CA ILE A 78 4.75 9.58 3.81
C ILE A 78 5.47 8.42 4.47
N ILE A 79 6.19 7.65 3.68
CA ILE A 79 6.81 6.39 4.13
C ILE A 79 8.33 6.62 4.16
N PRO A 80 8.95 6.71 5.34
CA PRO A 80 10.40 6.79 5.45
C PRO A 80 11.05 5.51 4.92
N SER A 81 12.33 5.59 4.57
CA SER A 81 13.02 4.52 3.83
C SER A 81 13.02 3.18 4.57
N ASP A 82 13.12 3.17 5.89
CA ASP A 82 13.08 1.99 6.76
C ASP A 82 11.75 1.22 6.71
N LEU A 83 10.65 1.92 6.41
CA LEU A 83 9.34 1.33 6.14
C LEU A 83 9.06 1.12 4.64
N GLY A 84 9.97 1.55 3.78
CA GLY A 84 9.95 1.44 2.33
C GLY A 84 11.00 0.46 1.79
N TYR A 85 11.93 0.97 0.99
CA TYR A 85 12.97 0.18 0.30
C TYR A 85 14.37 0.25 0.95
N GLY A 86 14.50 1.00 2.05
CA GLY A 86 15.72 1.13 2.85
C GLY A 86 16.94 1.60 2.05
N SER A 87 18.12 1.23 2.54
CA SER A 87 19.41 1.56 1.91
C SER A 87 19.66 0.82 0.59
N LYS A 88 18.82 -0.15 0.22
CA LYS A 88 18.93 -0.85 -1.06
C LYS A 88 18.27 -0.08 -2.20
N GLY A 89 17.22 0.70 -1.91
CA GLY A 89 16.36 1.26 -2.95
C GLY A 89 15.65 0.18 -3.77
N ALA A 90 15.18 0.53 -4.97
CA ALA A 90 14.50 -0.43 -5.86
C ALA A 90 14.76 -0.14 -7.35
N GLY A 91 15.31 -1.13 -8.06
CA GLY A 91 15.29 -1.23 -9.52
C GLY A 91 15.87 -0.03 -10.29
N GLY A 92 16.68 0.81 -9.65
CA GLY A 92 17.22 2.06 -10.22
C GLY A 92 16.23 3.24 -10.22
N SER A 93 14.92 3.00 -10.09
CA SER A 93 13.89 4.05 -10.04
C SER A 93 13.75 4.71 -8.67
N ILE A 94 14.06 3.95 -7.61
CA ILE A 94 14.01 4.43 -6.23
C ILE A 94 15.42 4.37 -5.65
N PRO A 95 16.06 5.52 -5.39
CA PRO A 95 17.38 5.57 -4.75
C PRO A 95 17.36 4.98 -3.33
N PRO A 96 18.53 4.54 -2.83
CA PRO A 96 18.74 4.27 -1.40
C PRO A 96 18.20 5.39 -0.50
N ASP A 97 17.68 5.01 0.66
CA ASP A 97 17.31 5.91 1.75
C ASP A 97 16.25 6.97 1.37
N SER A 98 15.49 6.72 0.30
CA SER A 98 14.43 7.61 -0.17
C SER A 98 13.19 7.55 0.72
N THR A 99 12.66 8.72 1.09
CA THR A 99 11.28 8.86 1.58
C THR A 99 10.31 8.80 0.41
N LEU A 100 9.28 7.97 0.55
CA LEU A 100 8.26 7.74 -0.47
C LEU A 100 6.99 8.52 -0.14
N TYR A 101 6.45 9.20 -1.14
CA TYR A 101 5.22 9.97 -1.02
C TYR A 101 4.15 9.28 -1.86
N PHE A 102 3.19 8.66 -1.20
CA PHE A 102 2.10 7.94 -1.84
C PHE A 102 0.78 8.67 -1.67
N GLU A 103 0.02 8.76 -2.75
CA GLU A 103 -1.42 8.95 -2.71
C GLU A 103 -2.05 7.59 -3.00
N VAL A 104 -2.82 7.05 -2.04
CA VAL A 104 -3.42 5.71 -2.14
C VAL A 104 -4.92 5.81 -1.94
N GLU A 105 -5.68 5.05 -2.73
CA GLU A 105 -7.10 4.79 -2.52
C GLU A 105 -7.33 3.29 -2.36
N LEU A 106 -7.98 2.90 -1.26
CA LEU A 106 -8.43 1.52 -1.02
C LEU A 106 -9.77 1.35 -1.72
N THR A 107 -9.79 0.78 -2.92
CA THR A 107 -10.98 0.74 -3.76
C THR A 107 -11.89 -0.44 -3.42
N GLU A 108 -11.34 -1.55 -2.95
CA GLU A 108 -12.10 -2.77 -2.66
C GLU A 108 -11.43 -3.59 -1.55
N ILE A 109 -12.25 -4.17 -0.67
CA ILE A 109 -11.85 -5.20 0.29
C ILE A 109 -12.50 -6.52 -0.14
N GLY A 110 -11.65 -7.50 -0.46
CA GLY A 110 -12.06 -8.80 -0.98
C GLY A 110 -12.06 -9.92 0.05
N ASN A 111 -11.92 -11.15 -0.42
CA ASN A 111 -11.93 -12.35 0.42
C ASN A 111 -10.59 -12.60 1.12
N MET A 112 -10.63 -13.39 2.18
CA MET A 112 -9.43 -13.92 2.86
C MET A 112 -8.61 -14.81 1.91
N ALA A 113 -7.29 -14.78 2.08
CA ALA A 113 -6.40 -15.72 1.45
C ALA A 113 -6.76 -17.16 1.84
N LYS A 114 -6.67 -18.08 0.88
CA LYS A 114 -6.71 -19.52 1.16
C LYS A 114 -5.32 -19.95 1.61
N LEU A 115 -5.11 -20.02 2.91
CA LEU A 115 -3.82 -20.35 3.51
C LEU A 115 -3.73 -21.85 3.80
N ASN A 116 -2.53 -22.41 3.73
CA ASN A 116 -2.22 -23.72 4.29
C ASN A 116 -1.67 -23.57 5.74
N ALA A 117 -1.56 -24.69 6.46
CA ALA A 117 -1.11 -24.69 7.86
C ALA A 117 0.26 -24.02 8.06
N GLN A 118 1.19 -24.16 7.12
CA GLN A 118 2.50 -23.52 7.20
C GLN A 118 2.39 -21.99 7.09
N GLN A 119 1.50 -21.49 6.23
CA GLN A 119 1.26 -20.06 6.05
C GLN A 119 0.52 -19.46 7.24
N GLU A 120 -0.46 -20.17 7.79
CA GLU A 120 -1.14 -19.76 9.02
C GLU A 120 -0.16 -19.65 10.20
N GLN A 121 0.69 -20.66 10.38
CA GLN A 121 1.74 -20.64 11.40
C GLN A 121 2.70 -19.47 11.18
N TRP A 122 3.13 -19.24 9.93
CA TRP A 122 4.01 -18.11 9.62
C TRP A 122 3.38 -16.76 9.99
N LEU A 123 2.08 -16.57 9.74
CA LEU A 123 1.39 -15.35 10.15
C LEU A 123 1.37 -15.21 11.68
N ALA A 124 1.13 -16.29 12.41
CA ALA A 124 1.15 -16.28 13.88
C ALA A 124 2.53 -15.89 14.43
N ASP A 125 3.60 -16.42 13.83
CA ASP A 125 4.99 -16.17 14.25
C ASP A 125 5.53 -14.80 13.81
N ASN A 126 4.87 -14.15 12.85
CA ASN A 126 5.28 -12.87 12.30
C ASN A 126 4.15 -11.84 12.45
N PRO A 127 3.85 -11.31 13.65
CA PRO A 127 2.93 -10.19 13.76
C PRO A 127 3.41 -8.97 12.94
N LEU A 128 2.48 -8.05 12.65
CA LEU A 128 2.70 -6.86 11.82
C LEU A 128 3.81 -5.94 12.34
#